data_AF-A0A1G8H4R5-F1
#
_entry.id   AF-A0A1G8H4R5-F1
#
_cell.length_a   1.000
_cell.length_b   1.000
_cell.length_c   1.000
_cell.angle_alpha   90.00
_cell.angle_beta   90.00
_cell.angle_gamma   90.00
#
_symmetry.space_group_name_H-M   'P 1'
#
loop_
_entity.id
_entity.type
_entity.pdbx_description
1 polymer ?
#
loop_
_entity_poly.entity_id
_entity_poly.type
_entity_poly.pdbx_seq_one_letter_code
_entity_poly.pdbx_strand_id
1 'polypeptide(L)'
;MPVLAVFDAEGNWRDTHVCDGWINQHLARQGVAWGREAAPQGQQVLDRAALVYLPTQDGYLGLLFEAGEWVALPADKPHFFDAGEAESFDGLPAALPLFEAFVEQVLSLTGNDADDDA
;
A
#
# COMPACT_ATOMS: atom_id res chain seq x y z
N MET A 1 1.31 -7.77 -7.64
CA MET A 1 1.07 -6.52 -8.40
C MET A 1 0.93 -5.45 -7.36
N PRO A 2 1.89 -4.50 -7.20
CA PRO A 2 1.71 -3.49 -6.19
C PRO A 2 0.50 -2.64 -6.55
N VAL A 3 -0.22 -2.21 -5.54
CA VAL A 3 -1.26 -1.19 -5.71
C VAL A 3 -0.86 0.00 -4.87
N LEU A 4 -0.94 1.19 -5.47
CA LEU A 4 -0.74 2.45 -4.78
C LEU A 4 -2.04 3.25 -4.82
N ALA A 5 -2.62 3.46 -3.65
CA ALA A 5 -3.75 4.35 -3.43
C ALA A 5 -3.27 5.69 -2.86
N VAL A 6 -3.89 6.78 -3.31
CA VAL A 6 -3.62 8.14 -2.83
C VAL A 6 -4.81 8.60 -1.99
N PHE A 7 -4.52 9.14 -0.80
CA PHE A 7 -5.51 9.68 0.12
C PHE A 7 -5.18 11.14 0.44
N ASP A 8 -6.21 11.95 0.71
CA ASP A 8 -6.00 13.29 1.28
C ASP A 8 -5.67 13.25 2.79
N ALA A 9 -5.49 14.42 3.39
CA ALA A 9 -5.13 14.56 4.80
C ALA A 9 -6.19 14.01 5.78
N GLU A 10 -7.45 14.00 5.35
CA GLU A 10 -8.59 13.46 6.08
C GLU A 10 -8.75 11.94 5.90
N GLY A 11 -7.95 11.32 5.01
CA GLY A 11 -7.98 9.89 4.73
C GLY A 11 -9.01 9.49 3.67
N ASN A 12 -9.56 10.43 2.90
CA ASN A 12 -10.46 10.10 1.81
C ASN A 12 -9.68 9.60 0.60
N TRP A 13 -10.15 8.51 -0.01
CA TRP A 13 -9.57 7.92 -1.21
C TRP A 13 -9.69 8.87 -2.41
N ARG A 14 -8.57 9.16 -3.08
CA ARG A 14 -8.51 10.10 -4.22
C ARG A 14 -8.20 9.40 -5.54
N ASP A 15 -7.26 8.46 -5.54
CA ASP A 15 -6.82 7.80 -6.77
C ASP A 15 -6.23 6.40 -6.49
N THR A 16 -6.18 5.56 -7.52
CA THR A 16 -5.62 4.19 -7.47
C THR A 16 -4.73 3.95 -8.69
N HIS A 17 -3.53 3.43 -8.46
CA HIS A 17 -2.57 3.12 -9.49
C HIS A 17 -2.05 1.69 -9.34
N VAL A 18 -2.02 0.96 -10.46
CA VAL A 18 -1.52 -0.44 -10.56
C VAL A 18 -0.35 -0.60 -11.53
N CYS A 19 0.11 0.50 -12.13
CA CYS A 19 1.20 0.49 -13.11
C CYS A 19 2.55 0.67 -12.42
N ASP A 20 3.40 -0.36 -12.49
CA ASP A 20 4.74 -0.39 -11.89
C ASP A 20 5.57 0.87 -12.19
N GLY A 21 5.53 1.40 -13.42
CA GLY A 21 6.30 2.58 -13.80
C GLY A 21 5.90 3.85 -13.02
N TRP A 22 4.60 4.05 -12.81
CA TRP A 22 4.09 5.20 -12.07
C TRP A 22 4.34 5.04 -10.57
N ILE A 23 4.09 3.83 -10.06
CA ILE A 23 4.33 3.45 -8.66
C ILE A 23 5.79 3.64 -8.30
N ASN A 24 6.71 3.15 -9.12
CA ASN A 24 8.16 3.32 -8.92
C ASN A 24 8.57 4.79 -8.85
N GLN A 25 8.05 5.61 -9.78
CA GLN A 25 8.36 7.04 -9.77
C GLN A 25 7.86 7.73 -8.49
N HIS A 26 6.64 7.42 -8.03
CA HIS A 26 6.06 8.05 -6.85
C HIS A 26 6.69 7.55 -5.55
N LEU A 27 6.96 6.25 -5.45
CA LEU A 27 7.63 5.66 -4.28
C LEU A 27 9.07 6.14 -4.15
N ALA A 28 9.81 6.27 -5.25
CA ALA A 28 11.18 6.78 -5.22
C ALA A 28 11.26 8.21 -4.67
N ARG A 29 10.26 9.06 -4.94
CA ARG A 29 10.17 10.41 -4.33
C ARG A 29 9.99 10.36 -2.81
N GLN A 30 9.43 9.27 -2.30
CA GLN A 30 9.29 9.03 -0.87
C GLN A 30 10.51 8.36 -0.25
N GLY A 31 11.50 7.95 -1.03
CA GLY A 31 12.63 7.15 -0.55
C GLY A 31 12.28 5.67 -0.34
N VAL A 32 11.17 5.21 -0.91
CA VAL A 32 10.71 3.83 -0.84
C VAL A 32 11.19 3.07 -2.06
N ALA A 33 11.68 1.85 -1.83
CA ALA A 33 11.99 0.89 -2.89
C ALA A 33 11.22 -0.40 -2.66
N TRP A 34 10.91 -1.13 -3.73
CA TRP A 34 10.24 -2.43 -3.65
C TRP A 34 10.61 -3.29 -4.86
N GLY A 35 10.30 -4.58 -4.82
CA GLY A 35 10.51 -5.50 -5.95
C GLY A 35 10.07 -6.94 -5.65
N ARG A 36 10.19 -7.83 -6.66
CA ARG A 36 9.75 -9.25 -6.60
C ARG A 36 10.89 -10.28 -6.65
N GLU A 37 12.13 -9.82 -6.66
CA GLU A 37 13.31 -10.66 -6.86
C GLU A 37 14.22 -10.63 -5.62
N ALA A 38 15.54 -10.82 -5.81
CA ALA A 38 16.52 -10.77 -4.74
C ALA A 38 16.40 -9.47 -3.92
N ALA A 39 15.89 -9.60 -2.71
CA ALA A 39 15.78 -8.48 -1.78
C ALA A 39 17.18 -7.91 -1.50
N PRO A 40 17.34 -6.58 -1.47
CA PRO A 40 18.57 -5.94 -1.04
C PRO A 40 19.00 -6.42 0.34
N GLN A 41 20.31 -6.34 0.63
CA GLN A 41 20.85 -6.76 1.92
C GLN A 41 20.13 -6.04 3.08
N GLY A 42 19.62 -6.82 4.03
CA GLY A 42 18.89 -6.31 5.19
C GLY A 42 17.38 -6.15 4.97
N GLN A 43 16.87 -6.39 3.76
CA GLN A 43 15.44 -6.46 3.49
C GLN A 43 14.98 -7.91 3.42
N GLN A 44 13.75 -8.15 3.85
CA GLN A 44 13.12 -9.46 3.78
C GLN A 44 11.98 -9.43 2.76
N VAL A 45 11.81 -10.56 2.08
CA VAL A 45 10.64 -10.80 1.23
C VAL A 45 9.45 -11.09 2.13
N LEU A 46 8.31 -10.48 1.81
CA LEU A 46 7.06 -10.68 2.51
C LEU A 46 6.56 -12.12 2.29
N ASP A 47 6.15 -12.76 3.36
CA ASP A 47 5.54 -14.11 3.35
C ASP A 47 4.05 -14.08 3.01
N ARG A 48 3.39 -12.94 3.24
CA ARG A 48 2.00 -12.65 2.90
C ARG A 48 1.84 -11.25 2.34
N ALA A 49 0.66 -10.96 1.79
CA ALA A 49 0.33 -9.60 1.40
C ALA A 49 0.32 -8.66 2.61
N ALA A 50 0.70 -7.40 2.40
CA ALA A 50 0.74 -6.38 3.43
C ALA A 50 0.40 -5.01 2.87
N LEU A 51 -0.29 -4.21 3.67
CA LEU A 51 -0.61 -2.82 3.42
C LEU A 51 0.37 -1.92 4.21
N VAL A 52 0.96 -0.95 3.52
CA VAL A 52 1.82 0.06 4.13
C VAL A 52 1.21 1.44 3.92
N TYR A 53 1.06 2.18 5.03
CA TYR A 53 0.72 3.60 4.97
C TYR A 53 1.94 4.48 5.16
N LEU A 54 2.06 5.48 4.28
CA LEU A 54 3.07 6.52 4.35
C LEU A 54 2.40 7.90 4.42
N PRO A 55 2.55 8.62 5.54
CA PRO A 55 2.21 10.03 5.60
C PRO A 55 3.07 10.83 4.62
N THR A 56 2.44 11.76 3.93
CA THR A 56 3.07 12.72 3.02
C THR A 56 2.67 14.14 3.41
N GLN A 57 3.20 15.14 2.70
CA GLN A 57 2.83 16.53 2.95
C GLN A 57 1.34 16.82 2.69
N ASP A 58 0.73 16.11 1.74
CA ASP A 58 -0.62 16.41 1.23
C ASP A 58 -1.67 15.35 1.63
N GLY A 59 -1.29 14.34 2.41
CA GLY A 59 -2.16 13.24 2.79
C GLY A 59 -1.40 11.94 3.02
N TYR A 60 -1.93 10.81 2.54
CA TYR A 60 -1.35 9.49 2.74
C TYR A 60 -1.21 8.71 1.44
N LEU A 61 -0.23 7.83 1.38
CA LEU A 61 -0.12 6.79 0.36
C LEU A 61 -0.39 5.44 1.03
N GLY A 62 -1.30 4.66 0.46
CA GLY A 62 -1.54 3.28 0.84
C GLY A 62 -0.96 2.34 -0.21
N LEU A 63 -0.09 1.44 0.22
CA LEU A 63 0.68 0.55 -0.64
C LEU A 63 0.35 -0.89 -0.31
N LEU A 64 -0.32 -1.59 -1.23
CA LEU A 64 -0.56 -3.01 -1.09
C LEU A 64 0.54 -3.78 -1.84
N PHE A 65 1.27 -4.59 -1.09
CA PHE A 65 2.26 -5.53 -1.61
C PHE A 65 1.74 -6.96 -1.46
N GLU A 66 2.12 -7.82 -2.38
CA GLU A 66 1.79 -9.25 -2.36
C GLU A 66 2.89 -10.09 -1.66
N ALA A 67 2.53 -11.32 -1.31
CA ALA A 67 3.51 -12.32 -0.90
C ALA A 67 4.57 -12.51 -2.00
N GLY A 68 5.84 -12.58 -1.62
CA GLY A 68 6.95 -12.65 -2.57
C GLY A 68 7.51 -11.29 -2.99
N GLU A 69 6.87 -10.18 -2.62
CA GLU A 69 7.43 -8.83 -2.79
C GLU A 69 8.28 -8.43 -1.58
N TRP A 70 9.29 -7.60 -1.77
CA TRP A 70 10.02 -6.93 -0.70
C TRP A 70 9.77 -5.42 -0.78
N VAL A 71 9.83 -4.75 0.37
CA VAL A 71 9.72 -3.29 0.48
C VAL A 71 10.81 -2.77 1.41
N ALA A 72 11.47 -1.68 1.02
CA ALA A 72 12.44 -0.96 1.82
C ALA A 72 11.88 0.44 2.11
N LEU A 73 11.61 0.71 3.39
CA LEU A 73 11.07 1.98 3.86
C LEU A 73 12.19 2.85 4.45
N PRO A 74 12.13 4.18 4.28
CA PRO A 74 13.07 5.11 4.88
C PRO A 74 12.92 5.14 6.40
N ALA A 75 14.02 4.90 7.13
CA ALA A 75 14.02 4.75 8.59
C ALA A 75 13.65 6.04 9.35
N ASP A 76 13.82 7.19 8.72
CA ASP A 76 13.56 8.52 9.27
C ASP A 76 12.13 9.01 9.01
N LYS A 77 11.30 8.23 8.31
CA LYS A 77 9.90 8.59 8.05
C LYS A 77 8.92 7.69 8.81
N PRO A 78 7.84 8.27 9.38
CA PRO A 78 6.77 7.48 9.94
C PRO A 78 6.15 6.62 8.84
N HIS A 79 5.84 5.38 9.19
CA HIS A 79 5.14 4.44 8.33
C HIS A 79 4.36 3.47 9.21
N PHE A 80 3.28 2.93 8.66
CA PHE A 80 2.43 1.94 9.33
C PHE A 80 2.35 0.71 8.46
N PHE A 81 2.39 -0.46 9.10
CA PHE A 81 2.41 -1.75 8.43
C PHE A 81 1.25 -2.60 8.96
N ASP A 82 0.36 -3.01 8.06
CA ASP A 82 -0.77 -3.88 8.33
C ASP A 82 -0.67 -5.15 7.49
N ALA A 83 -0.55 -6.30 8.16
CA ALA A 83 -0.52 -7.60 7.50
C ALA A 83 -1.86 -8.36 7.63
N GLY A 84 -2.97 -7.63 7.86
CA GLY A 84 -4.31 -8.19 8.02
C GLY A 84 -4.71 -8.46 9.47
N GLU A 85 -3.98 -7.90 10.44
CA GLU A 85 -4.19 -8.19 11.88
C GLU A 85 -4.53 -6.93 12.70
N ALA A 86 -4.40 -5.74 12.10
CA ALA A 86 -4.67 -4.52 12.81
C ALA A 86 -6.18 -4.28 12.96
N GLU A 87 -6.61 -3.87 14.15
CA GLU A 87 -7.97 -3.34 14.39
C GLU A 87 -7.99 -1.80 14.30
N SER A 88 -6.84 -1.15 14.49
CA SER A 88 -6.64 0.31 14.37
C SER A 88 -5.15 0.66 14.41
N PHE A 89 -4.79 1.87 13.98
CA PHE A 89 -3.44 2.42 14.12
C PHE A 89 -3.48 3.77 14.85
N ASP A 90 -2.74 3.88 15.95
CA ASP A 90 -2.52 5.16 16.61
C ASP A 90 -1.77 6.11 15.67
N GLY A 91 -2.36 7.28 15.39
CA GLY A 91 -1.77 8.29 14.51
C GLY A 91 -2.15 8.20 13.03
N LEU A 92 -3.02 7.25 12.65
CA LEU A 92 -3.71 7.29 11.35
C LEU A 92 -5.14 7.83 11.49
N PRO A 93 -5.67 8.56 10.49
CA PRO A 93 -7.09 8.91 10.42
C PRO A 93 -7.95 7.65 10.39
N ALA A 94 -9.05 7.64 11.15
CA ALA A 94 -10.00 6.52 11.19
C ALA A 94 -10.71 6.26 9.85
N ALA A 95 -10.66 7.22 8.91
CA ALA A 95 -11.21 7.07 7.57
C ALA A 95 -10.34 6.21 6.64
N LEU A 96 -9.05 6.01 6.98
CA LEU A 96 -8.20 5.13 6.19
C LEU A 96 -8.64 3.68 6.40
N PRO A 97 -8.86 2.91 5.32
CA PRO A 97 -9.25 1.51 5.44
C PRO A 97 -8.09 0.67 6.00
N LEU A 98 -8.43 -0.36 6.78
CA LEU A 98 -7.47 -1.40 7.16
C LEU A 98 -7.30 -2.39 6.02
N PHE A 99 -6.36 -3.32 6.15
CA PHE A 99 -5.96 -4.25 5.09
C PHE A 99 -7.14 -4.85 4.30
N GLU A 100 -8.09 -5.50 4.96
CA GLU A 100 -9.22 -6.18 4.29
C GLU A 100 -10.09 -5.20 3.49
N ALA A 101 -10.51 -4.09 4.12
CA ALA A 101 -11.33 -3.07 3.46
C ALA A 101 -10.59 -2.37 2.30
N PHE A 102 -9.27 -2.21 2.43
CA PHE A 102 -8.43 -1.67 1.36
C PHE A 102 -8.43 -2.61 0.16
N VAL A 103 -8.19 -3.91 0.39
CA VAL A 103 -8.19 -4.93 -0.68
C VAL A 103 -9.54 -4.98 -1.39
N GLU A 104 -10.65 -5.01 -0.64
CA GLU A 104 -11.99 -4.98 -1.22
C GLU A 104 -12.21 -3.75 -2.12
N GLN A 105 -11.81 -2.56 -1.64
CA GLN A 105 -11.96 -1.33 -2.41
C GLN A 105 -11.09 -1.31 -3.66
N VAL A 106 -9.85 -1.81 -3.59
CA VAL A 106 -8.98 -1.98 -4.77
C VAL A 106 -9.64 -2.88 -5.80
N LEU A 107 -10.11 -4.07 -5.39
CA LEU A 107 -10.71 -5.05 -6.29
C LEU A 107 -11.92 -4.46 -7.04
N SER A 108 -12.78 -3.72 -6.33
CA SER A 108 -13.92 -3.01 -6.92
C SER A 108 -13.48 -1.94 -7.93
N LEU A 109 -12.45 -1.16 -7.63
CA LEU A 109 -11.97 -0.08 -8.51
C LEU A 109 -11.18 -0.58 -9.72
N THR A 110 -10.45 -1.69 -9.59
CA THR A 110 -9.62 -2.25 -10.67
C THR A 110 -10.38 -3.23 -11.56
N GLY A 111 -11.67 -3.44 -11.31
CA GLY A 111 -12.54 -4.26 -12.15
C GLY A 111 -12.23 -5.75 -12.08
N ASN A 112 -11.80 -6.25 -10.90
CA ASN A 112 -11.92 -7.68 -10.62
C ASN A 112 -13.29 -7.97 -9.99
N ASP A 113 -14.34 -7.33 -10.52
CA ASP A 113 -15.67 -7.93 -10.55
C ASP A 113 -15.48 -9.21 -11.37
N ALA A 114 -15.16 -10.31 -10.67
CA ALA A 114 -15.59 -11.60 -11.18
C ALA A 114 -17.10 -11.47 -11.30
N ASP A 115 -17.53 -11.19 -12.53
CA ASP A 115 -18.91 -11.22 -12.97
C ASP A 115 -19.43 -12.64 -12.67
N ASP A 116 -19.88 -12.83 -11.43
CA ASP A 116 -20.57 -14.01 -10.93
C ASP A 116 -22.03 -13.60 -10.74
N ASP A 117 -22.65 -13.19 -11.84
CA ASP A 117 -24.09 -13.13 -11.97
C ASP A 117 -24.53 -14.14 -13.05
N ALA A 118 -25.37 -15.06 -12.58
CA ALA A 118 -25.85 -16.28 -13.22
C ALA A 118 -26.83 -16.08 -14.39
#